data_AF-A0A067M433-F1
#
_entry.id   AF-A0A067M433-F1
#
_cell.length_a   1.000
_cell.length_b   1.000
_cell.length_c   1.000
_cell.angle_alpha   90.00
_cell.angle_beta   90.00
_cell.angle_gamma   90.00
#
_symmetry.space_group_name_H-M   'P 1'
#
loop_
_entity.id
_entity.type
_entity.pdbx_description
1 polymer ?
#
loop_
_entity_poly.entity_id
_entity_poly.type
_entity_poly.pdbx_seq_one_letter_code
_entity_poly.pdbx_strand_id
1 'polypeptide(L)' 'FPFPSHRDPTPHQIFHLPRGAPPSAIKDRYYELVKEHHPDSPPARALAPDIAHQRFRAIRTAYESLQRKSFSPSS' A
#
# COMPACT_ATOMS: atom_id res chain seq x y z
N PHE A 1 8.66 6.24 -4.92
CA PHE A 1 7.97 5.57 -6.05
C PHE A 1 6.61 6.24 -6.21
N PRO A 2 6.20 6.66 -7.41
CA PRO A 2 4.91 7.33 -7.56
C PRO A 2 3.77 6.36 -7.23
N PHE A 3 2.73 6.89 -6.57
CA PHE A 3 1.49 6.14 -6.37
C PHE A 3 0.83 5.89 -7.74
N PRO A 4 0.34 4.67 -8.04
CA PRO A 4 -0.24 4.36 -9.34
C PRO A 4 -1.43 5.28 -9.67
N SER A 5 -1.45 5.80 -10.90
CA SER A 5 -2.43 6.80 -11.35
C SER A 5 -3.68 6.20 -12.01
N HIS A 6 -3.71 4.87 -12.22
CA HIS A 6 -4.87 4.17 -12.77
C HIS A 6 -5.89 3.82 -11.69
N ARG A 7 -7.13 3.56 -12.11
CA ARG A 7 -8.31 3.44 -11.24
C ARG A 7 -8.27 2.22 -10.29
N ASP A 8 -7.64 1.14 -10.71
CA ASP A 8 -7.64 -0.15 -10.00
C ASP A 8 -6.23 -0.77 -9.91
N PRO A 9 -5.32 -0.17 -9.13
CA PRO A 9 -3.99 -0.73 -8.96
C PRO A 9 -4.01 -1.98 -8.10
N THR A 10 -3.29 -3.00 -8.56
CA THR A 10 -3.15 -4.24 -7.79
C THR A 10 -2.33 -4.01 -6.50
N PRO A 11 -2.52 -4.82 -5.45
CA PRO A 11 -1.74 -4.68 -4.22
C PRO A 11 -0.22 -4.69 -4.44
N HIS A 12 0.26 -5.54 -5.36
CA HIS A 12 1.67 -5.63 -5.74
C HIS A 12 2.18 -4.37 -6.44
N GLN A 13 1.35 -3.71 -7.26
CA GLN A 13 1.69 -2.44 -7.91
C GLN A 13 1.72 -1.28 -6.90
N ILE A 14 0.82 -1.27 -5.91
CA ILE A 14 0.84 -0.26 -4.84
C ILE A 14 2.11 -0.42 -4.00
N PHE A 15 2.48 -1.66 -3.68
CA PHE A 15 3.64 -1.96 -2.85
C PHE A 15 4.95 -1.90 -3.61
N HIS A 16 4.92 -1.94 -4.95
CA HIS A 16 6.10 -2.08 -5.80
C HIS A 16 6.93 -3.31 -5.41
N LEU A 17 6.25 -4.40 -5.07
CA LEU A 17 6.86 -5.67 -4.68
C LEU A 17 6.51 -6.77 -5.70
N PRO A 18 7.44 -7.70 -5.97
CA PRO A 18 7.16 -8.86 -6.80
C PRO A 18 6.12 -9.76 -6.13
N ARG A 19 5.42 -10.56 -6.95
CA ARG A 19 4.56 -11.64 -6.43
C ARG A 19 5.42 -12.63 -5.66
N GLY A 20 4.98 -13.01 -4.46
CA GLY A 20 5.74 -13.91 -3.57
C GLY A 20 6.78 -13.20 -2.69
N ALA A 21 6.77 -11.87 -2.62
CA ALA A 21 7.58 -11.15 -1.62
C ALA A 21 7.30 -11.68 -0.20
N PRO A 22 8.34 -11.81 0.65
CA PRO A 22 8.16 -12.35 2.00
C PRO A 22 7.31 -11.41 2.86
N PRO A 23 6.62 -11.93 3.89
CA PRO A 23 5.79 -11.12 4.78
C PRO A 23 6.54 -9.95 5.43
N SER A 24 7.84 -10.13 5.72
CA SER A 24 8.72 -9.07 6.24
C SER A 24 8.84 -7.90 5.27
N ALA A 25 9.13 -8.16 3.99
CA ALA A 25 9.24 -7.13 2.97
C ALA A 25 7.90 -6.40 2.74
N ILE A 26 6.77 -7.12 2.80
CA ILE A 26 5.43 -6.51 2.73
C ILE A 26 5.21 -5.57 3.92
N LYS A 27 5.57 -6.00 5.14
CA LYS A 27 5.44 -5.20 6.36
C LYS A 27 6.34 -3.96 6.32
N ASP A 28 7.59 -4.10 5.93
CA ASP A 28 8.53 -2.97 5.81
C ASP A 28 8.02 -1.95 4.80
N ARG A 29 7.57 -2.43 3.64
CA ARG A 29 7.01 -1.57 2.59
C ARG A 29 5.72 -0.88 3.01
N TYR A 30 4.88 -1.55 3.80
CA TYR A 30 3.68 -0.95 4.37
C TYR A 30 4.03 0.25 5.26
N TYR A 31 5.02 0.13 6.15
CA TYR A 31 5.44 1.24 7.01
C TYR A 31 5.99 2.42 6.20
N GLU A 32 6.79 2.17 5.17
CA GLU A 32 7.31 3.21 4.28
C GLU A 32 6.17 3.95 3.56
N LEU A 33 5.20 3.21 3.00
CA LEU A 33 4.04 3.79 2.31
C LEU A 33 3.13 4.57 3.26
N VAL A 34 2.91 4.08 4.48
CA VAL A 34 2.15 4.80 5.50
C VAL A 34 2.88 6.09 5.86
N LYS A 35 4.19 6.06 6.12
CA LYS A 35 4.95 7.29 6.39
C LYS A 35 4.85 8.31 5.27
N GLU A 36 4.85 7.89 4.00
CA GLU A 36 4.76 8.79 2.85
C GLU A 36 3.33 9.28 2.56
N HIS A 37 2.31 8.46 2.84
CA HIS A 37 0.93 8.73 2.43
C HIS A 37 -0.08 8.88 3.57
N HIS A 38 0.34 8.86 4.83
CA HIS A 38 -0.53 9.17 5.96
C HIS A 38 -1.08 10.60 5.79
N PRO A 39 -2.37 10.86 6.06
CA PRO A 39 -2.96 12.19 5.88
C PRO A 39 -2.22 13.29 6.67
N ASP A 40 -1.63 12.96 7.81
CA ASP A 40 -0.79 13.89 8.59
C ASP A 40 0.63 14.09 8.07
N SER A 41 1.09 13.29 7.10
CA SER A 41 2.45 13.42 6.57
C SER A 41 2.60 14.70 5.75
N PRO A 42 3.76 15.39 5.83
CA PRO A 42 4.03 16.59 5.04
C PRO A 42 3.72 16.47 3.53
N PRO A 43 4.11 15.38 2.82
CA PRO A 43 3.77 15.22 1.41
C PRO A 43 2.27 15.00 1.15
N ALA A 44 1.52 14.43 2.09
CA ALA A 44 0.07 14.22 1.95
C ALA A 44 -0.73 15.51 2.17
N ARG A 45 -0.24 16.42 3.02
CA ARG A 45 -0.84 17.75 3.24
C ARG A 45 -0.80 18.65 1.99
N ALA A 46 0.11 18.39 1.05
CA ALA A 46 0.14 19.07 -0.23
C ALA A 46 -0.94 18.57 -1.21
N LEU A 47 -1.60 17.45 -0.90
CA LEU A 47 -2.70 16.89 -1.69
C LEU A 47 -4.05 17.33 -1.12
N ALA A 48 -5.09 17.26 -1.94
CA ALA A 48 -6.45 17.36 -1.43
C ALA A 48 -6.71 16.24 -0.40
N PRO A 49 -7.42 16.53 0.71
CA PRO A 49 -7.63 15.56 1.78
C PRO A 49 -8.33 14.28 1.31
N ASP A 50 -9.23 14.39 0.33
CA ASP A 50 -9.89 13.24 -0.28
C ASP A 50 -8.89 12.29 -0.97
N ILE A 51 -7.93 12.84 -1.71
CA ILE A 51 -6.88 12.07 -2.40
C ILE A 51 -5.94 11.43 -1.39
N ALA A 52 -5.54 12.14 -0.34
CA ALA A 52 -4.72 11.58 0.73
C ALA A 52 -5.42 10.39 1.41
N HIS A 53 -6.69 10.54 1.76
CA HIS A 53 -7.50 9.46 2.33
C HIS A 53 -7.69 8.29 1.36
N GLN A 54 -7.96 8.56 0.08
CA GLN A 54 -8.13 7.52 -0.93
C GLN A 54 -6.85 6.69 -1.08
N ARG A 55 -5.68 7.34 -1.14
CA ARG A 55 -4.38 6.66 -1.21
C ARG A 55 -4.12 5.83 0.03
N PHE A 56 -4.34 6.39 1.21
CA PHE A 56 -4.16 5.69 2.48
C PHE A 56 -5.06 4.45 2.59
N ARG A 57 -6.35 4.58 2.21
CA ARG A 57 -7.28 3.45 2.14
C ARG A 57 -6.80 2.37 1.18
N ALA A 58 -6.35 2.74 -0.02
CA ALA A 58 -5.85 1.78 -1.00
C ALA A 58 -4.61 1.00 -0.48
N ILE A 59 -3.70 1.67 0.22
CA ILE A 59 -2.52 1.03 0.85
C ILE A 59 -2.97 0.02 1.91
N ARG A 60 -3.91 0.40 2.78
CA ARG A 60 -4.44 -0.50 3.82
C ARG A 60 -5.12 -1.73 3.22
N THR A 61 -6.02 -1.54 2.25
CA THR A 61 -6.73 -2.63 1.57
C THR A 61 -5.77 -3.56 0.83
N ALA A 62 -4.71 -3.02 0.21
CA ALA A 62 -3.66 -3.80 -0.42
C ALA A 62 -2.89 -4.65 0.60
N TYR A 63 -2.51 -4.07 1.74
CA TYR A 63 -1.82 -4.77 2.82
C TYR A 63 -2.65 -5.95 3.35
N GLU A 64 -3.92 -5.72 3.65
CA GLU A 64 -4.84 -6.77 4.13
C GLU A 64 -4.99 -7.90 3.10
N SER A 65 -5.04 -7.55 1.80
CA SER A 65 -5.16 -8.54 0.72
C SER A 65 -3.89 -9.40 0.58
N LEU A 66 -2.71 -8.78 0.72
CA LEU A 66 -1.42 -9.48 0.67
C LEU A 66 -1.24 -10.39 1.89
N GLN A 67 -1.59 -9.91 3.10
CA GLN A 67 -1.51 -10.72 4.31
C GLN A 67 -2.41 -11.95 4.27
N ARG A 68 -3.66 -11.81 3.81
CA ARG A 68 -4.57 -12.97 3.67
C ARG A 68 -4.03 -14.02 2.71
N LYS A 69 -3.36 -13.61 1.63
CA LYS A 69 -2.71 -14.53 0.68
C LYS A 69 -1.46 -15.20 1.27
N SER A 70 -0.62 -14.46 1.99
CA SER A 70 0.57 -15.03 2.65
C SER A 70 0.22 -15.99 3.78
N PHE A 71 -0.94 -15.81 4.44
CA PHE A 71 -1.43 -16.72 5.48
C PHE A 71 -2.35 -17.82 4.96
N SER A 72 -2.47 -17.98 3.63
CA SER A 72 -3.13 -19.15 3.06
C SER A 72 -2.09 -20.27 3.00
N PRO A 73 -2.06 -21.26 3.91
CA PRO A 73 -1.29 -22.47 3.68
C PRO A 73 -1.90 -23.11 2.42
N SER A 74 -1.19 -23.03 1.31
CA SER A 74 -1.52 -23.81 0.12
C SER A 74 -1.52 -25.29 0.53
N SER A 75 -2.69 -25.89 0.41
CA SER A 75 -2.99 -27.33 0.52
C SER A 75 -2.28 -28.15 -0.54
#